data_AF-A0A6B8T0Y7-F1
#
_entry.id   AF-A0A6B8T0Y7-F1
#
_cell.length_a   1.000
_cell.length_b   1.000
_cell.length_c   1.000
_cell.angle_alpha   90.00
_cell.angle_beta   90.00
_cell.angle_gamma   90.00
#
_symmetry.space_group_name_H-M   'P 1'
#
loop_
_entity.id
_entity.type
_entity.pdbx_description
1 polymer ?
#
loop_
_entity_poly.entity_id
_entity_poly.type
_entity_poly.pdbx_seq_one_letter_code
_entity_poly.pdbx_strand_id
1 'polypeptide(L)'
;MNYQEHIIRLQTEVNRTFGRTVTSMFDFELLAEKIHLSTQTLRRFYGKIDKDKQLSAASLNLICQYIGFADWESFCVQPDTPKVNVHELINAFYDTVAYSGATFFDPKLRDTHEAYAELIIKDLPYAYTFLERYKAYPVITQSLYPWFPYYDQMAQRSYVQLIEAYLATEPLKHLRVCQNSFLAYGAFCAANGGRKQVLTEVEKYVKNADKHIDSIYRDYPDSFFHYPETRYTIAKVAQAYLQGNEQEATRVAEAALIRNSHTEPLYVFGEYFQTPDILVSKLCNALIWMGKIDFAIEIYSTYSEKLFSTEDPVEHQSKNFVYERDTNFAAQTVEMMHLFDERIPLLESKRQPHWKTQHYEEIQQWLIALKRTEKQKFSERRAIKEHLYSLGKKLNYGIVESLIERFS
;
A
#
# COMPACT_ATOMS: atom_id res chain seq x y z
N MET A 1 -25.99 -23.76 -14.17
CA MET A 1 -25.64 -22.99 -12.96
C MET A 1 -26.51 -23.45 -11.81
N ASN A 2 -25.96 -23.50 -10.60
CA ASN A 2 -26.68 -23.82 -9.37
C ASN A 2 -27.50 -22.60 -8.92
N TYR A 3 -28.66 -22.80 -8.28
CA TYR A 3 -29.49 -21.72 -7.71
C TYR A 3 -28.68 -20.70 -6.90
N GLN A 4 -27.71 -21.17 -6.12
CA GLN A 4 -26.82 -20.33 -5.33
C GLN A 4 -25.95 -19.39 -6.18
N GLU A 5 -25.48 -19.83 -7.35
CA GLU A 5 -24.69 -19.01 -8.26
C GLU A 5 -25.53 -17.87 -8.84
N HIS A 6 -26.78 -18.16 -9.24
CA HIS A 6 -27.70 -17.14 -9.72
C HIS A 6 -28.11 -16.15 -8.61
N ILE A 7 -28.27 -16.60 -7.37
CA ILE A 7 -28.57 -15.71 -6.24
C ILE A 7 -27.41 -14.77 -5.94
N ILE A 8 -26.16 -15.25 -5.94
CA ILE A 8 -24.98 -14.40 -5.77
C ILE A 8 -24.91 -13.36 -6.90
N ARG A 9 -25.11 -13.78 -8.15
CA ARG A 9 -25.13 -12.87 -9.31
C ARG A 9 -26.23 -11.81 -9.17
N LEU A 10 -27.43 -12.22 -8.74
CA LEU A 10 -28.55 -11.30 -8.53
C LEU A 10 -28.26 -10.29 -7.40
N GLN A 11 -27.62 -10.71 -6.30
CA GLN A 11 -27.21 -9.81 -5.23
C GLN A 11 -26.21 -8.74 -5.71
N THR A 12 -25.25 -9.13 -6.55
CA THR A 12 -24.28 -8.21 -7.14
C THR A 12 -24.94 -7.14 -7.99
N GLU A 13 -25.86 -7.53 -8.89
CA GLU A 13 -26.58 -6.57 -9.73
C GLU A 13 -27.54 -5.69 -8.92
N VAL A 14 -28.17 -6.22 -7.87
CA VAL A 14 -28.99 -5.42 -6.94
C VAL A 14 -28.15 -4.37 -6.23
N ASN A 15 -26.96 -4.72 -5.70
CA ASN A 15 -26.05 -3.76 -5.08
C ASN A 15 -25.60 -2.68 -6.07
N ARG A 16 -25.34 -3.06 -7.33
CA ARG A 16 -24.96 -2.13 -8.40
C ARG A 16 -26.09 -1.14 -8.71
N THR A 17 -27.31 -1.62 -8.91
CA THR A 17 -28.49 -0.77 -9.16
C THR A 17 -28.86 0.08 -7.94
N PHE A 18 -28.63 -0.43 -6.73
CA PHE A 18 -28.83 0.30 -5.48
C PHE A 18 -27.75 1.36 -5.21
N GLY A 19 -26.59 1.26 -5.87
CA GLY A 19 -25.47 2.20 -5.77
C GLY A 19 -24.55 1.99 -4.57
N ARG A 20 -24.78 0.95 -3.75
CA ARG A 20 -23.92 0.54 -2.62
C ARG A 20 -24.23 -0.88 -2.16
N THR A 21 -23.33 -1.48 -1.39
CA THR A 21 -23.56 -2.81 -0.77
C THR A 21 -24.58 -2.73 0.35
N VAL A 22 -25.59 -3.59 0.34
CA VAL A 22 -26.62 -3.69 1.38
C VAL A 22 -26.06 -4.43 2.60
N THR A 23 -25.84 -3.73 3.71
CA THR A 23 -25.23 -4.35 4.91
C THR A 23 -25.96 -4.05 6.21
N SER A 24 -26.68 -2.92 6.29
CA SER A 24 -27.36 -2.46 7.50
C SER A 24 -28.88 -2.62 7.43
N MET A 25 -29.57 -2.59 8.58
CA MET A 25 -31.04 -2.61 8.63
C MET A 25 -31.66 -1.43 7.86
N PHE A 26 -31.02 -0.26 7.92
CA PHE A 26 -31.43 0.92 7.16
C PHE A 26 -31.34 0.69 5.64
N ASP A 27 -30.29 0.00 5.15
CA ASP A 27 -30.20 -0.36 3.73
C ASP A 27 -31.32 -1.31 3.31
N PHE A 28 -31.67 -2.28 4.18
CA PHE A 28 -32.77 -3.20 3.91
C PHE A 28 -34.13 -2.52 3.86
N GLU A 29 -34.37 -1.50 4.69
CA GLU A 29 -35.60 -0.70 4.69
C GLU A 29 -35.72 0.13 3.41
N LEU A 30 -34.66 0.84 3.02
CA LEU A 30 -34.65 1.62 1.78
C LEU A 30 -34.79 0.74 0.53
N LEU A 31 -34.14 -0.43 0.51
CA LEU A 31 -34.26 -1.36 -0.60
C LEU A 31 -35.64 -2.03 -0.65
N ALA A 32 -36.21 -2.36 0.51
CA ALA A 32 -37.57 -2.91 0.64
C ALA A 32 -38.61 -1.98 0.02
N GLU A 33 -38.48 -0.67 0.26
CA GLU A 33 -39.35 0.34 -0.32
C GLU A 33 -39.25 0.37 -1.85
N LYS A 34 -38.03 0.27 -2.40
CA LYS A 34 -37.77 0.33 -3.85
C LYS A 34 -38.21 -0.92 -4.62
N ILE A 35 -38.06 -2.11 -4.02
CA ILE A 35 -38.41 -3.40 -4.65
C ILE A 35 -39.86 -3.82 -4.31
N HIS A 36 -40.49 -3.12 -3.36
CA HIS A 36 -41.80 -3.49 -2.80
C HIS A 36 -41.82 -4.90 -2.20
N LEU A 37 -40.76 -5.23 -1.45
CA LEU A 37 -40.62 -6.47 -0.69
C LEU A 37 -40.47 -6.20 0.80
N SER A 38 -40.76 -7.20 1.64
CA SER A 38 -40.50 -7.06 3.07
C SER A 38 -38.99 -7.10 3.37
N THR A 39 -38.59 -6.36 4.40
CA THR A 39 -37.20 -6.34 4.89
C THR A 39 -36.72 -7.75 5.25
N GLN A 40 -37.58 -8.62 5.78
CA GLN A 40 -37.22 -10.00 6.10
C GLN A 40 -36.96 -10.84 4.85
N THR A 41 -37.72 -10.66 3.78
CA THR A 41 -37.47 -11.34 2.50
C THR A 41 -36.12 -10.92 1.91
N LEU A 42 -35.76 -9.63 1.99
CA LEU A 42 -34.45 -9.16 1.54
C LEU A 42 -33.31 -9.65 2.43
N ARG A 43 -33.49 -9.70 3.76
CA ARG A 43 -32.50 -10.28 4.67
C ARG A 43 -32.26 -11.77 4.39
N ARG A 44 -33.30 -12.52 4.03
CA ARG A 44 -33.18 -13.91 3.57
C ARG A 44 -32.46 -13.99 2.23
N PHE A 45 -32.78 -13.10 1.29
CA PHE A 45 -32.12 -13.01 -0.01
C PHE A 45 -30.60 -12.82 0.13
N TYR A 46 -30.14 -11.98 1.07
CA TYR A 46 -28.72 -11.78 1.38
C TYR A 46 -28.13 -12.81 2.37
N GLY A 47 -28.85 -13.89 2.67
CA GLY A 47 -28.37 -14.94 3.57
C GLY A 47 -28.13 -14.49 5.01
N LYS A 48 -28.77 -13.41 5.47
CA LYS A 48 -28.66 -12.92 6.86
C LYS A 48 -29.56 -13.69 7.83
N ILE A 49 -30.60 -14.34 7.31
CA ILE A 49 -31.51 -15.23 8.05
C ILE A 49 -31.90 -16.41 7.14
N ASP A 50 -32.32 -17.53 7.72
CA ASP A 50 -32.86 -18.71 7.01
C ASP A 50 -32.07 -19.11 5.75
N LYS A 51 -30.74 -19.24 5.86
CA LYS A 51 -29.80 -19.42 4.74
C LYS A 51 -30.11 -20.59 3.80
N ASP A 52 -30.83 -21.60 4.30
CA ASP A 52 -31.17 -22.80 3.53
C ASP A 52 -32.53 -22.70 2.83
N LYS A 53 -33.31 -21.63 3.06
CA LYS A 53 -34.62 -21.44 2.44
C LYS A 53 -34.51 -20.60 1.17
N GLN A 54 -34.90 -21.20 0.05
CA GLN A 54 -35.05 -20.51 -1.21
C GLN A 54 -36.18 -19.47 -1.14
N LEU A 55 -36.00 -18.36 -1.86
CA LEU A 55 -37.05 -17.38 -2.06
C LEU A 55 -38.11 -17.90 -3.04
N SER A 56 -39.33 -17.41 -2.90
CA SER A 56 -40.40 -17.70 -3.86
C SER A 56 -40.09 -17.05 -5.21
N ALA A 57 -40.60 -17.67 -6.29
CA ALA A 57 -40.47 -17.12 -7.64
C ALA A 57 -41.02 -15.69 -7.76
N ALA A 58 -42.13 -15.39 -7.08
CA ALA A 58 -42.70 -14.04 -7.07
C ALA A 58 -41.74 -13.00 -6.47
N SER A 59 -41.06 -13.33 -5.37
CA SER A 59 -40.07 -12.43 -4.78
C SER A 59 -38.83 -12.27 -5.66
N LEU A 60 -38.38 -13.35 -6.29
CA LEU A 60 -37.25 -13.29 -7.23
C LEU A 60 -37.58 -12.46 -8.47
N ASN A 61 -38.81 -12.55 -8.99
CA ASN A 61 -39.26 -11.74 -10.12
C ASN A 61 -39.25 -10.24 -9.78
N LEU A 62 -39.72 -9.84 -8.60
CA LEU A 62 -39.68 -8.44 -8.17
C LEU A 62 -38.25 -7.91 -8.06
N ILE A 63 -37.33 -8.73 -7.53
CA ILE A 63 -35.90 -8.36 -7.46
C ILE A 63 -35.30 -8.24 -8.87
N CYS A 64 -35.66 -9.14 -9.80
CA CYS A 64 -35.20 -9.08 -11.18
C CYS A 64 -35.74 -7.85 -11.92
N GLN A 65 -37.01 -7.50 -11.71
CA GLN A 65 -37.63 -6.31 -12.28
C GLN A 65 -36.96 -5.03 -11.81
N TYR A 66 -36.57 -4.96 -10.53
CA TYR A 66 -35.83 -3.82 -9.99
C TYR A 66 -34.50 -3.57 -10.72
N ILE A 67 -33.82 -4.63 -11.16
CA ILE A 67 -32.56 -4.53 -11.93
C ILE A 67 -32.77 -4.53 -13.44
N GLY A 68 -34.02 -4.40 -13.92
CA GLY A 68 -34.34 -4.25 -15.35
C GLY A 68 -34.56 -5.53 -16.13
N PHE A 69 -34.72 -6.68 -15.47
CA PHE A 69 -35.06 -7.96 -16.10
C PHE A 69 -36.56 -8.26 -16.01
N ALA A 70 -37.11 -8.99 -16.99
CA ALA A 70 -38.54 -9.32 -17.01
C ALA A 70 -38.98 -10.19 -15.81
N ASP A 71 -38.21 -11.24 -15.52
CA ASP A 71 -38.47 -12.21 -14.45
C ASP A 71 -37.20 -13.02 -14.12
N TRP A 72 -37.33 -13.90 -13.11
CA TRP A 72 -36.26 -14.78 -12.64
C TRP A 72 -35.76 -15.76 -13.72
N GLU A 73 -36.66 -16.26 -14.57
CA GLU A 73 -36.29 -17.19 -15.65
C GLU A 73 -35.43 -16.48 -16.69
N SER A 74 -35.86 -15.29 -17.14
CA SER A 74 -35.10 -14.42 -18.04
C SER A 74 -33.75 -14.05 -17.46
N PHE A 75 -33.68 -13.80 -16.15
CA PHE A 75 -32.42 -13.57 -15.45
C PHE A 75 -31.53 -14.81 -15.47
N CYS A 76 -32.06 -16.01 -15.21
CA CYS A 76 -31.29 -17.26 -15.19
C CYS A 76 -30.79 -17.69 -16.58
N VAL A 77 -31.61 -17.44 -17.62
CA VAL A 77 -31.36 -17.85 -19.01
C VAL A 77 -30.38 -16.93 -19.71
N GLN A 78 -30.18 -15.68 -19.24
CA GLN A 78 -29.09 -14.88 -19.76
C GLN A 78 -27.77 -15.66 -19.62
N PRO A 79 -27.00 -15.81 -20.73
CA PRO A 79 -25.61 -16.26 -20.60
C PRO A 79 -24.98 -15.35 -19.55
N ASP A 80 -24.15 -15.93 -18.66
CA ASP A 80 -23.40 -15.14 -17.68
C ASP A 80 -23.02 -13.82 -18.34
N THR A 81 -23.53 -12.70 -17.81
CA THR A 81 -23.12 -11.36 -18.21
C THR A 81 -21.63 -11.50 -18.44
N PRO A 82 -21.12 -11.35 -19.70
CA PRO A 82 -19.79 -11.84 -20.04
C PRO A 82 -18.89 -11.32 -18.95
N LYS A 83 -18.34 -12.24 -18.12
CA LYS A 83 -17.67 -11.87 -16.87
C LYS A 83 -16.85 -10.67 -17.23
N VAL A 84 -17.23 -9.47 -16.75
CA VAL A 84 -16.60 -8.24 -17.23
C VAL A 84 -15.14 -8.49 -16.98
N ASN A 85 -14.40 -8.70 -18.06
CA ASN A 85 -13.04 -9.14 -17.92
C ASN A 85 -12.36 -7.89 -17.39
N VAL A 86 -12.07 -7.90 -16.09
CA VAL A 86 -11.56 -6.72 -15.38
C VAL A 86 -10.32 -6.21 -16.11
N HIS A 87 -9.52 -7.12 -16.69
CA HIS A 87 -8.39 -6.78 -17.53
C HIS A 87 -8.81 -6.06 -18.83
N GLU A 88 -9.87 -6.49 -19.51
CA GLU A 88 -10.40 -5.78 -20.69
C GLU A 88 -10.93 -4.39 -20.34
N LEU A 89 -11.64 -4.24 -19.21
CA LEU A 89 -12.12 -2.95 -18.74
C LEU A 89 -10.96 -1.99 -18.44
N ILE A 90 -9.98 -2.48 -17.68
CA ILE A 90 -8.76 -1.75 -17.35
C ILE A 90 -8.01 -1.38 -18.64
N ASN A 91 -7.81 -2.33 -19.55
CA ASN A 91 -7.15 -2.07 -20.82
C ASN A 91 -7.90 -1.03 -21.66
N ALA A 92 -9.23 -1.09 -21.75
CA ALA A 92 -10.03 -0.11 -22.50
C ALA A 92 -9.89 1.31 -21.92
N PHE A 93 -9.85 1.43 -20.59
CA PHE A 93 -9.57 2.71 -19.92
C PHE A 93 -8.18 3.23 -20.29
N TYR A 94 -7.14 2.40 -20.15
CA TYR A 94 -5.76 2.82 -20.41
C TYR A 94 -5.45 3.03 -21.89
N ASP A 95 -6.13 2.33 -22.80
CA ASP A 95 -6.10 2.63 -24.23
C ASP A 95 -6.64 4.05 -24.48
N THR A 96 -7.68 4.47 -23.77
CA THR A 96 -8.19 5.85 -23.87
C THR A 96 -7.18 6.86 -23.33
N VAL A 97 -6.56 6.58 -22.18
CA VAL A 97 -5.52 7.44 -21.58
C VAL A 97 -4.30 7.57 -22.49
N ALA A 98 -3.91 6.50 -23.18
CA ALA A 98 -2.76 6.49 -24.09
C ALA A 98 -2.86 7.54 -25.21
N TYR A 99 -4.09 7.88 -25.64
CA TYR A 99 -4.35 8.83 -26.73
C TYR A 99 -5.05 10.11 -26.28
N SER A 100 -5.30 10.31 -24.97
CA SER A 100 -6.05 11.46 -24.46
C SER A 100 -5.22 12.75 -24.37
N GLY A 101 -3.89 12.65 -24.40
CA GLY A 101 -3.00 13.78 -24.09
C GLY A 101 -3.02 14.20 -22.62
N ALA A 102 -3.56 13.35 -21.73
CA ALA A 102 -3.60 13.63 -20.30
C ALA A 102 -2.20 13.83 -19.72
N THR A 103 -2.11 14.69 -18.71
CA THR A 103 -0.89 14.88 -17.96
C THR A 103 -0.69 13.75 -16.94
N PHE A 104 0.55 13.60 -16.51
CA PHE A 104 0.97 12.53 -15.61
C PHE A 104 0.19 12.44 -14.29
N PHE A 105 -0.18 13.58 -13.73
CA PHE A 105 -0.96 13.70 -12.50
C PHE A 105 -2.33 14.32 -12.75
N ASP A 106 -2.98 13.99 -13.86
CA ASP A 106 -4.35 14.45 -14.08
C ASP A 106 -5.23 14.06 -12.87
N PRO A 107 -5.73 15.03 -12.08
CA PRO A 107 -6.50 14.73 -10.88
C PRO A 107 -7.76 13.92 -11.19
N LYS A 108 -8.26 13.96 -12.43
CA LYS A 108 -9.43 13.19 -12.88
C LYS A 108 -9.12 11.70 -13.05
N LEU A 109 -7.88 11.34 -13.37
CA LEU A 109 -7.47 9.95 -13.57
C LEU A 109 -6.93 9.31 -12.29
N ARG A 110 -6.45 10.14 -11.38
CA ARG A 110 -5.79 9.79 -10.12
C ARG A 110 -6.47 8.69 -9.30
N ASP A 111 -7.74 8.87 -8.94
CA ASP A 111 -8.49 7.87 -8.15
C ASP A 111 -8.67 6.55 -8.91
N THR A 112 -8.83 6.64 -10.23
CA THR A 112 -8.98 5.45 -11.09
C THR A 112 -7.64 4.73 -11.23
N HIS A 113 -6.53 5.46 -11.34
CA HIS A 113 -5.19 4.88 -11.33
C HIS A 113 -4.93 4.12 -10.04
N GLU A 114 -5.26 4.68 -8.87
CA GLU A 114 -5.05 3.97 -7.59
C GLU A 114 -5.93 2.72 -7.47
N ALA A 115 -7.23 2.82 -7.82
CA ALA A 115 -8.14 1.68 -7.79
C ALA A 115 -7.68 0.56 -8.74
N TYR A 116 -7.22 0.90 -9.94
CA TYR A 116 -6.71 -0.08 -10.90
C TYR A 116 -5.30 -0.56 -10.56
N ALA A 117 -4.49 0.23 -9.85
CA ALA A 117 -3.17 -0.19 -9.38
C ALA A 117 -3.27 -1.41 -8.47
N GLU A 118 -4.22 -1.41 -7.54
CA GLU A 118 -4.46 -2.57 -6.69
C GLU A 118 -4.79 -3.82 -7.52
N LEU A 119 -5.70 -3.70 -8.50
CA LEU A 119 -6.13 -4.82 -9.34
C LEU A 119 -5.02 -5.33 -10.25
N ILE A 120 -4.23 -4.42 -10.84
CA ILE A 120 -3.14 -4.77 -11.75
C ILE A 120 -1.98 -5.39 -10.96
N ILE A 121 -1.53 -4.76 -9.88
CA ILE A 121 -0.31 -5.17 -9.17
C ILE A 121 -0.52 -6.43 -8.34
N LYS A 122 -1.74 -6.70 -7.85
CA LYS A 122 -2.05 -7.98 -7.16
C LYS A 122 -2.09 -9.17 -8.12
N ASP A 123 -2.34 -8.97 -9.41
CA ASP A 123 -2.23 -9.98 -10.47
C ASP A 123 -0.90 -9.81 -11.23
N LEU A 124 0.19 -10.38 -10.71
CA LEU A 124 1.52 -10.22 -11.31
C LEU A 124 1.60 -10.67 -12.78
N PRO A 125 1.06 -11.83 -13.21
CA PRO A 125 0.97 -12.18 -14.62
C PRO A 125 0.34 -11.08 -15.47
N TYR A 126 -0.79 -10.52 -15.02
CA TYR A 126 -1.43 -9.42 -15.72
C TYR A 126 -0.56 -8.15 -15.70
N ALA A 127 0.07 -7.81 -14.57
CA ALA A 127 0.96 -6.67 -14.46
C ALA A 127 2.11 -6.70 -15.49
N TYR A 128 2.69 -7.86 -15.79
CA TYR A 128 3.68 -7.97 -16.86
C TYR A 128 3.09 -7.68 -18.23
N THR A 129 1.93 -8.27 -18.55
CA THR A 129 1.27 -8.01 -19.84
C THR A 129 0.84 -6.55 -19.98
N PHE A 130 0.44 -5.93 -18.88
CA PHE A 130 0.07 -4.53 -18.80
C PHE A 130 1.28 -3.62 -19.05
N LEU A 131 2.41 -3.87 -18.37
CA LEU A 131 3.65 -3.15 -18.57
C LEU A 131 4.13 -3.25 -20.03
N GLU A 132 4.11 -4.46 -20.61
CA GLU A 132 4.53 -4.67 -22.00
C GLU A 132 3.63 -3.92 -22.99
N ARG A 133 2.32 -3.90 -22.75
CA ARG A 133 1.34 -3.17 -23.59
C ARG A 133 1.57 -1.67 -23.54
N TYR A 134 1.84 -1.12 -22.35
CA TYR A 134 1.88 0.33 -22.13
C TYR A 134 3.28 0.92 -21.97
N LYS A 135 4.37 0.16 -22.20
CA LYS A 135 5.76 0.62 -22.05
C LYS A 135 6.12 1.88 -22.86
N ALA A 136 5.44 2.10 -23.98
CA ALA A 136 5.62 3.30 -24.82
C ALA A 136 4.84 4.53 -24.31
N TYR A 137 4.04 4.39 -23.25
CA TYR A 137 3.19 5.42 -22.68
C TYR A 137 3.62 5.74 -21.23
N PRO A 138 4.64 6.60 -21.05
CA PRO A 138 5.11 7.05 -19.74
C PRO A 138 4.01 7.49 -18.78
N VAL A 139 2.99 8.21 -19.28
CA VAL A 139 1.86 8.70 -18.47
C VAL A 139 1.12 7.57 -17.74
N ILE A 140 1.10 6.35 -18.31
CA ILE A 140 0.42 5.17 -17.77
C ILE A 140 1.35 4.38 -16.86
N THR A 141 2.51 3.99 -17.38
CA THR A 141 3.43 3.12 -16.64
C THR A 141 3.99 3.83 -15.41
N GLN A 142 4.28 5.11 -15.55
CA GLN A 142 4.72 5.92 -14.43
C GLN A 142 3.55 6.28 -13.52
N SER A 143 2.26 6.12 -13.82
CA SER A 143 1.23 6.45 -12.82
C SER A 143 0.92 5.24 -11.95
N LEU A 144 1.12 4.06 -12.52
CA LEU A 144 0.84 2.78 -11.90
C LEU A 144 1.94 2.30 -10.93
N TYR A 145 3.19 2.36 -11.38
CA TYR A 145 4.33 1.78 -10.66
C TYR A 145 5.00 2.65 -9.58
N PRO A 146 4.72 3.96 -9.39
CA PRO A 146 5.54 4.74 -8.44
C PRO A 146 4.89 5.31 -7.17
N TRP A 147 5.80 5.99 -6.47
CA TRP A 147 5.75 6.71 -5.20
C TRP A 147 5.64 5.80 -3.99
N PHE A 148 4.61 4.97 -3.98
CA PHE A 148 4.41 3.94 -2.97
C PHE A 148 4.46 2.55 -3.61
N PRO A 149 5.62 1.87 -3.60
CA PRO A 149 5.75 0.48 -4.01
C PRO A 149 5.05 -0.46 -3.02
N TYR A 150 4.68 -1.64 -3.49
CA TYR A 150 4.02 -2.68 -2.70
C TYR A 150 4.98 -3.28 -1.66
N TYR A 151 4.96 -2.75 -0.43
CA TYR A 151 5.82 -3.23 0.66
C TYR A 151 5.60 -4.71 0.90
N ASP A 152 4.37 -5.21 1.03
CA ASP A 152 4.11 -6.65 1.28
C ASP A 152 4.72 -7.60 0.23
N GLN A 153 5.12 -7.11 -0.95
CA GLN A 153 5.77 -7.88 -2.00
C GLN A 153 7.25 -7.51 -2.22
N MET A 154 7.83 -6.60 -1.43
CA MET A 154 9.16 -6.02 -1.69
C MET A 154 10.31 -7.03 -1.72
N ALA A 155 10.17 -8.13 -0.98
CA ALA A 155 11.14 -9.22 -0.92
C ALA A 155 10.76 -10.41 -1.82
N GLN A 156 9.63 -10.34 -2.53
CA GLN A 156 9.13 -11.42 -3.38
C GLN A 156 9.78 -11.35 -4.75
N ARG A 157 10.41 -12.45 -5.18
CA ARG A 157 11.22 -12.47 -6.41
C ARG A 157 10.42 -12.06 -7.65
N SER A 158 9.18 -12.50 -7.75
CA SER A 158 8.28 -12.20 -8.86
C SER A 158 7.98 -10.70 -8.98
N TYR A 159 7.78 -10.01 -7.85
CA TYR A 159 7.56 -8.57 -7.81
C TYR A 159 8.86 -7.78 -8.03
N VAL A 160 9.99 -8.23 -7.47
CA VAL A 160 11.32 -7.66 -7.77
C VAL A 160 11.59 -7.66 -9.28
N GLN A 161 11.32 -8.79 -9.95
CA GLN A 161 11.48 -8.91 -11.40
C GLN A 161 10.55 -7.96 -12.18
N LEU A 162 9.33 -7.70 -11.67
CA LEU A 162 8.40 -6.76 -12.31
C LEU A 162 8.93 -5.34 -12.23
N ILE A 163 9.48 -4.93 -11.08
CA ILE A 163 10.11 -3.62 -10.92
C ILE A 163 11.40 -3.52 -11.74
N GLU A 164 12.19 -4.59 -11.87
CA GLU A 164 13.34 -4.62 -12.77
C GLU A 164 12.93 -4.47 -14.25
N ALA A 165 11.85 -5.11 -14.67
CA ALA A 165 11.29 -4.94 -16.02
C ALA A 165 10.78 -3.51 -16.24
N TYR A 166 10.13 -2.91 -15.24
CA TYR A 166 9.71 -1.51 -15.29
C TYR A 166 10.92 -0.56 -15.38
N LEU A 167 11.98 -0.79 -14.60
CA LEU A 167 13.19 0.02 -14.69
C LEU A 167 13.87 -0.06 -16.07
N ALA A 168 13.72 -1.18 -16.79
CA ALA A 168 14.22 -1.35 -18.15
C ALA A 168 13.43 -0.53 -19.19
N THR A 169 12.22 -0.04 -18.87
CA THR A 169 11.48 0.91 -19.73
C THR A 169 11.96 2.36 -19.57
N GLU A 170 13.06 2.56 -18.83
CA GLU A 170 13.74 3.82 -18.73
C GLU A 170 12.90 4.98 -18.13
N PRO A 171 12.21 4.79 -16.98
CA PRO A 171 11.33 5.80 -16.41
C PRO A 171 12.08 7.07 -15.96
N LEU A 172 11.34 8.10 -15.53
CA LEU A 172 11.92 9.36 -15.03
C LEU A 172 13.00 9.12 -13.96
N LYS A 173 14.04 9.95 -13.96
CA LYS A 173 15.22 9.80 -13.09
C LYS A 173 14.85 9.63 -11.60
N HIS A 174 13.92 10.44 -11.10
CA HIS A 174 13.46 10.35 -9.71
C HIS A 174 12.70 9.05 -9.41
N LEU A 175 12.00 8.47 -10.38
CA LEU A 175 11.38 7.15 -10.26
C LEU A 175 12.44 6.05 -10.26
N ARG A 176 13.50 6.18 -11.06
CA ARG A 176 14.64 5.25 -11.02
C ARG A 176 15.32 5.25 -9.66
N VAL A 177 15.55 6.42 -9.05
CA VAL A 177 16.09 6.53 -7.68
C VAL A 177 15.13 5.87 -6.69
N CYS A 178 13.85 6.22 -6.73
CA CYS A 178 12.81 5.68 -5.85
C CYS A 178 12.75 4.14 -5.89
N GLN A 179 12.64 3.56 -7.09
CA GLN A 179 12.47 2.11 -7.25
C GLN A 179 13.74 1.32 -6.95
N ASN A 180 14.92 1.77 -7.42
CA ASN A 180 16.17 1.09 -7.05
C ASN A 180 16.39 1.14 -5.53
N SER A 181 16.14 2.28 -4.90
CA SER A 181 16.30 2.40 -3.45
C SER A 181 15.30 1.52 -2.68
N PHE A 182 14.08 1.37 -3.19
CA PHE A 182 13.11 0.44 -2.64
C PHE A 182 13.55 -1.03 -2.80
N LEU A 183 14.09 -1.41 -3.96
CA LEU A 183 14.65 -2.76 -4.16
C LEU A 183 15.84 -3.03 -3.24
N ALA A 184 16.69 -2.03 -2.97
CA ALA A 184 17.76 -2.14 -2.00
C ALA A 184 17.22 -2.40 -0.57
N TYR A 185 16.19 -1.66 -0.15
CA TYR A 185 15.55 -1.89 1.15
C TYR A 185 14.86 -3.26 1.22
N GLY A 186 14.16 -3.67 0.15
CA GLY A 186 13.57 -5.00 0.05
C GLY A 186 14.60 -6.12 0.16
N ALA A 187 15.76 -5.98 -0.50
CA ALA A 187 16.87 -6.94 -0.37
C ALA A 187 17.44 -6.99 1.05
N PHE A 188 17.54 -5.84 1.74
CA PHE A 188 17.91 -5.80 3.15
C PHE A 188 16.88 -6.56 4.02
N CYS A 189 15.58 -6.31 3.84
CA CYS A 189 14.55 -6.96 4.64
C CYS A 189 14.38 -8.46 4.31
N ALA A 190 14.71 -8.85 3.08
CA ALA A 190 14.71 -10.24 2.64
C ALA A 190 15.81 -11.09 3.29
N ALA A 191 16.75 -10.47 4.02
CA ALA A 191 17.95 -11.10 4.56
C ALA A 191 17.68 -12.37 5.39
N ASN A 192 17.61 -13.49 4.68
CA ASN A 192 17.64 -14.87 5.14
C ASN A 192 18.97 -15.57 4.75
N GLY A 193 19.88 -14.81 4.12
CA GLY A 193 21.15 -15.30 3.58
C GLY A 193 22.36 -14.68 4.27
N GLY A 194 23.56 -15.22 4.00
CA GLY A 194 24.80 -14.69 4.55
C GLY A 194 25.01 -13.21 4.16
N ARG A 195 25.44 -12.39 5.12
CA ARG A 195 25.66 -10.92 5.02
C ARG A 195 26.27 -10.46 3.68
N LYS A 196 27.16 -11.26 3.08
CA LYS A 196 27.82 -10.96 1.80
C LYS A 196 26.87 -10.93 0.60
N GLN A 197 25.90 -11.85 0.51
CA GLN A 197 24.94 -11.89 -0.59
C GLN A 197 24.01 -10.69 -0.53
N VAL A 198 23.46 -10.41 0.65
CA VAL A 198 22.58 -9.26 0.91
C VAL A 198 23.31 -7.96 0.55
N LEU A 199 24.56 -7.79 0.98
CA LEU A 199 25.36 -6.62 0.64
C LEU A 199 25.52 -6.46 -0.88
N THR A 200 25.77 -7.55 -1.61
CA THR A 200 25.94 -7.51 -3.08
C THR A 200 24.67 -7.02 -3.78
N GLU A 201 23.49 -7.48 -3.35
CA GLU A 201 22.21 -7.06 -3.92
C GLU A 201 21.88 -5.60 -3.58
N VAL A 202 22.08 -5.20 -2.32
CA VAL A 202 21.90 -3.82 -1.88
C VAL A 202 22.82 -2.88 -2.66
N GLU A 203 24.10 -3.21 -2.80
CA GLU A 203 25.08 -2.41 -3.55
C GLU A 203 24.72 -2.29 -5.03
N LYS A 204 24.21 -3.35 -5.67
CA LYS A 204 23.74 -3.31 -7.06
C LYS A 204 22.68 -2.23 -7.23
N TYR A 205 21.65 -2.23 -6.38
CA TYR A 205 20.53 -1.30 -6.52
C TYR A 205 20.92 0.12 -6.09
N VAL A 206 21.69 0.29 -5.01
CA VAL A 206 22.20 1.60 -4.59
C VAL A 206 23.05 2.23 -5.70
N LYS A 207 23.97 1.48 -6.32
CA LYS A 207 24.79 1.97 -7.43
C LYS A 207 23.95 2.45 -8.63
N ASN A 208 22.78 1.85 -8.85
CA ASN A 208 21.86 2.31 -9.90
C ASN A 208 21.10 3.57 -9.49
N ALA A 209 20.77 3.75 -8.21
CA ALA A 209 20.21 5.00 -7.70
C ALA A 209 21.23 6.15 -7.74
N ASP A 210 22.49 5.89 -7.38
CA ASP A 210 23.59 6.86 -7.38
C ASP A 210 23.78 7.53 -8.76
N LYS A 211 23.53 6.80 -9.86
CA LYS A 211 23.61 7.35 -11.24
C LYS A 211 22.65 8.50 -11.51
N HIS A 212 21.61 8.66 -10.70
CA HIS A 212 20.49 9.56 -10.97
C HIS A 212 20.26 10.62 -9.89
N ILE A 213 20.73 10.39 -8.66
CA ILE A 213 20.49 11.29 -7.52
C ILE A 213 21.07 12.71 -7.74
N ASP A 214 22.27 12.82 -8.31
CA ASP A 214 22.90 14.13 -8.56
C ASP A 214 22.09 15.00 -9.52
N SER A 215 21.34 14.38 -10.45
CA SER A 215 20.42 15.13 -11.30
C SER A 215 19.28 15.70 -10.47
N ILE A 216 18.72 14.94 -9.53
CA ILE A 216 17.62 15.42 -8.68
C ILE A 216 18.10 16.61 -7.86
N TYR A 217 19.28 16.51 -7.24
CA TYR A 217 19.85 17.62 -6.47
C TYR A 217 20.15 18.85 -7.31
N ARG A 218 20.54 18.69 -8.57
CA ARG A 218 20.74 19.82 -9.49
C ARG A 218 19.43 20.42 -9.99
N ASP A 219 18.45 19.57 -10.29
CA ASP A 219 17.16 19.98 -10.87
C ASP A 219 16.25 20.60 -9.78
N TYR A 220 16.44 20.21 -8.51
CA TYR A 220 15.71 20.68 -7.34
C TYR A 220 16.67 21.01 -6.17
N PRO A 221 17.53 22.03 -6.30
CA PRO A 221 18.58 22.31 -5.31
C PRO A 221 18.02 22.71 -3.95
N ASP A 222 16.95 23.52 -3.97
CA ASP A 222 16.34 24.12 -2.78
C ASP A 222 15.13 23.31 -2.25
N SER A 223 14.76 22.21 -2.92
CA SER A 223 13.63 21.38 -2.50
C SER A 223 14.07 19.96 -2.14
N PHE A 224 13.29 19.29 -1.28
CA PHE A 224 13.48 17.88 -0.97
C PHE A 224 12.41 17.08 -1.70
N PHE A 225 12.83 16.25 -2.65
CA PHE A 225 11.95 15.29 -3.29
C PHE A 225 11.66 14.16 -2.30
N HIS A 226 10.60 14.32 -1.49
CA HIS A 226 10.35 13.49 -0.32
C HIS A 226 10.40 11.99 -0.61
N TYR A 227 9.76 11.47 -1.65
CA TYR A 227 9.76 10.04 -1.91
C TYR A 227 11.10 9.49 -2.42
N PRO A 228 11.70 10.04 -3.50
CA PRO A 228 12.96 9.52 -4.02
C PRO A 228 14.10 9.68 -3.03
N GLU A 229 14.21 10.85 -2.39
CA GLU A 229 15.30 11.14 -1.46
C GLU A 229 15.15 10.38 -0.13
N THR A 230 13.92 10.20 0.39
CA THR A 230 13.70 9.38 1.60
C THR A 230 14.12 7.93 1.36
N ARG A 231 13.66 7.32 0.26
CA ARG A 231 14.02 5.93 -0.05
C ARG A 231 15.51 5.79 -0.31
N TYR A 232 16.10 6.74 -1.03
CA TYR A 232 17.54 6.78 -1.26
C TYR A 232 18.31 6.84 0.06
N THR A 233 17.90 7.71 0.99
CA THR A 233 18.48 7.80 2.33
C THR A 233 18.41 6.46 3.05
N ILE A 234 17.24 5.81 3.08
CA ILE A 234 17.05 4.49 3.70
C ILE A 234 17.99 3.44 3.07
N ALA A 235 18.11 3.42 1.74
CA ALA A 235 18.97 2.48 1.03
C ALA A 235 20.46 2.70 1.34
N LYS A 236 20.91 3.95 1.42
CA LYS A 236 22.29 4.31 1.78
C LYS A 236 22.61 3.97 3.24
N VAL A 237 21.67 4.20 4.15
CA VAL A 237 21.79 3.80 5.57
C VAL A 237 21.88 2.27 5.69
N ALA A 238 21.01 1.53 4.97
CA ALA A 238 21.07 0.07 4.94
C ALA A 238 22.42 -0.46 4.42
N GLN A 239 22.93 0.12 3.32
CA GLN A 239 24.24 -0.19 2.76
C GLN A 239 25.35 0.02 3.79
N ALA A 240 25.37 1.18 4.44
CA ALA A 240 26.40 1.53 5.42
C ALA A 240 26.41 0.55 6.62
N TYR A 241 25.24 0.19 7.16
CA TYR A 241 25.15 -0.82 8.23
C TYR A 241 25.60 -2.21 7.77
N LEU A 242 25.25 -2.64 6.55
CA LEU A 242 25.73 -3.92 6.00
C LEU A 242 27.25 -3.92 5.84
N GLN A 243 27.86 -2.79 5.53
CA GLN A 243 29.32 -2.61 5.48
C GLN A 243 29.97 -2.49 6.88
N GLY A 244 29.17 -2.40 7.94
CA GLY A 244 29.67 -2.23 9.32
C GLY A 244 30.17 -0.81 9.60
N ASN A 245 29.72 0.17 8.82
CA ASN A 245 30.11 1.57 8.95
C ASN A 245 28.97 2.39 9.56
N GLU A 246 28.85 2.35 10.89
CA GLU A 246 27.78 3.06 11.60
C GLU A 246 27.93 4.59 11.49
N GLN A 247 29.16 5.10 11.45
CA GLN A 247 29.42 6.54 11.26
C GLN A 247 28.88 7.05 9.93
N GLU A 248 29.06 6.28 8.85
CA GLU A 248 28.50 6.63 7.54
C GLU A 248 26.97 6.56 7.54
N ALA A 249 26.39 5.56 8.22
CA ALA A 249 24.93 5.47 8.35
C ALA A 249 24.35 6.72 9.04
N THR A 250 24.95 7.15 10.15
CA THR A 250 24.59 8.38 10.86
C THR A 250 24.77 9.60 9.97
N ARG A 251 25.93 9.75 9.33
CA ARG A 251 26.24 10.89 8.45
C ARG A 251 25.22 11.04 7.31
N VAL A 252 24.84 9.93 6.67
CA VAL A 252 23.84 9.92 5.59
C VAL A 252 22.47 10.36 6.09
N ALA A 253 22.02 9.80 7.22
CA ALA A 253 20.73 10.13 7.83
C ALA A 253 20.67 11.62 8.22
N GLU A 254 21.68 12.12 8.91
CA GLU A 254 21.76 13.52 9.35
C GLU A 254 21.81 14.48 8.17
N ALA A 255 22.60 14.19 7.14
CA ALA A 255 22.68 15.04 5.95
C ALA A 255 21.31 15.16 5.25
N ALA A 256 20.55 14.07 5.16
CA ALA A 256 19.20 14.10 4.60
C ALA A 256 18.22 14.88 5.49
N LEU A 257 18.29 14.71 6.82
CA LEU A 257 17.43 15.42 7.78
C LEU A 257 17.69 16.93 7.78
N ILE A 258 18.96 17.34 7.69
CA ILE A 258 19.39 18.74 7.56
C ILE A 258 18.92 19.30 6.22
N ARG A 259 19.08 18.57 5.11
CA ARG A 259 18.55 19.04 3.82
C ARG A 259 17.04 19.28 3.94
N ASN A 260 16.31 18.28 4.41
CA ASN A 260 14.85 18.33 4.61
C ASN A 260 14.37 19.39 5.63
N SER A 261 15.21 19.96 6.52
CA SER A 261 14.80 21.11 7.36
C SER A 261 14.87 22.45 6.64
N HIS A 262 15.68 22.57 5.61
CA HIS A 262 15.96 23.84 4.93
C HIS A 262 15.28 23.95 3.57
N THR A 263 14.52 22.93 3.16
CA THR A 263 13.98 22.85 1.81
C THR A 263 12.66 23.58 1.64
N GLU A 264 12.54 24.27 0.51
CA GLU A 264 11.32 24.91 0.03
C GLU A 264 10.30 23.86 -0.47
N PRO A 265 8.99 24.18 -0.40
CA PRO A 265 7.95 23.33 -0.99
C PRO A 265 8.27 22.98 -2.45
N LEU A 266 8.22 21.69 -2.78
CA LEU A 266 8.51 21.21 -4.11
C LEU A 266 7.27 21.40 -4.99
N TYR A 267 7.35 22.25 -6.02
CA TYR A 267 6.29 22.34 -7.04
C TYR A 267 6.58 21.38 -8.20
N VAL A 268 5.86 20.25 -8.23
CA VAL A 268 5.94 19.28 -9.31
C VAL A 268 4.55 18.83 -9.71
N PHE A 269 4.37 18.57 -11.00
CA PHE A 269 3.14 17.99 -11.52
C PHE A 269 1.86 18.81 -11.28
N GLY A 270 2.00 20.13 -11.13
CA GLY A 270 0.87 21.03 -10.90
C GLY A 270 0.50 21.23 -9.42
N GLU A 271 1.22 20.58 -8.49
CA GLU A 271 0.94 20.61 -7.06
C GLU A 271 2.19 20.96 -6.24
N TYR A 272 1.98 21.58 -5.07
CA TYR A 272 3.04 21.81 -4.09
C TYR A 272 3.10 20.66 -3.10
N PHE A 273 4.30 20.14 -2.88
CA PHE A 273 4.58 19.10 -1.90
C PHE A 273 5.43 19.68 -0.77
N GLN A 274 4.91 19.66 0.46
CA GLN A 274 5.61 20.08 1.67
C GLN A 274 5.34 19.05 2.77
N THR A 275 6.13 17.97 2.78
CA THR A 275 5.91 16.80 3.66
C THR A 275 7.20 16.37 4.36
N PRO A 276 7.85 17.28 5.12
CA PRO A 276 9.10 16.97 5.80
C PRO A 276 8.98 15.82 6.81
N ASP A 277 7.76 15.48 7.22
CA ASP A 277 7.40 14.36 8.09
C ASP A 277 7.58 12.98 7.44
N ILE A 278 7.50 12.88 6.10
CA ILE A 278 7.70 11.61 5.38
C ILE A 278 9.10 11.05 5.63
N LEU A 279 10.14 11.90 5.53
CA LEU A 279 11.51 11.45 5.78
C LEU A 279 11.65 10.92 7.20
N VAL A 280 11.22 11.69 8.20
CA VAL A 280 11.36 11.34 9.61
C VAL A 280 10.65 10.02 9.92
N SER A 281 9.36 9.92 9.58
CA SER A 281 8.56 8.73 9.87
C SER A 281 9.09 7.47 9.17
N LYS A 282 9.39 7.55 7.87
CA LYS A 282 9.88 6.39 7.09
C LYS A 282 11.30 5.99 7.49
N LEU A 283 12.18 6.95 7.79
CA LEU A 283 13.54 6.67 8.23
C LEU A 283 13.54 6.02 9.62
N CYS A 284 12.78 6.56 10.60
CA CYS A 284 12.63 5.94 11.91
C CYS A 284 12.09 4.51 11.79
N ASN A 285 11.08 4.30 10.95
CA ASN A 285 10.56 2.96 10.71
C ASN A 285 11.63 2.01 10.16
N ALA A 286 12.34 2.43 9.12
CA ALA A 286 13.40 1.63 8.52
C ALA A 286 14.53 1.31 9.52
N LEU A 287 14.91 2.27 10.37
CA LEU A 287 15.89 2.07 11.43
C LEU A 287 15.44 1.04 12.47
N ILE A 288 14.17 1.04 12.87
CA ILE A 288 13.60 -0.01 13.74
C ILE A 288 13.72 -1.38 13.07
N TRP A 289 13.37 -1.47 11.79
CA TRP A 289 13.49 -2.70 10.99
C TRP A 289 14.95 -3.16 10.80
N MET A 290 15.91 -2.23 10.88
CA MET A 290 17.35 -2.50 10.90
C MET A 290 17.90 -2.81 12.32
N GLY A 291 17.04 -2.83 13.35
CA GLY A 291 17.43 -3.05 14.75
C GLY A 291 18.08 -1.84 15.43
N LYS A 292 18.01 -0.65 14.83
CA LYS A 292 18.65 0.61 15.27
C LYS A 292 17.65 1.53 15.97
N ILE A 293 16.94 0.99 16.97
CA ILE A 293 15.83 1.68 17.67
C ILE A 293 16.32 2.93 18.41
N ASP A 294 17.48 2.89 19.05
CA ASP A 294 18.01 4.03 19.81
C ASP A 294 18.29 5.23 18.89
N PHE A 295 18.79 4.97 17.68
CA PHE A 295 18.99 6.02 16.68
C PHE A 295 17.68 6.53 16.09
N ALA A 296 16.68 5.66 15.92
CA ALA A 296 15.34 6.09 15.52
C ALA A 296 14.71 7.02 16.57
N ILE A 297 14.88 6.73 17.86
CA ILE A 297 14.44 7.57 18.98
C ILE A 297 15.15 8.92 18.96
N GLU A 298 16.47 8.94 18.78
CA GLU A 298 17.24 10.19 18.70
C GLU A 298 16.76 11.11 17.57
N ILE A 299 16.59 10.55 16.37
CA ILE A 299 16.04 11.28 15.22
C ILE A 299 14.64 11.79 15.55
N TYR A 300 13.77 10.93 16.09
CA TYR A 300 12.41 11.33 16.41
C TYR A 300 12.38 12.45 17.44
N SER A 301 13.10 12.33 18.55
CA SER A 301 13.16 13.36 19.59
C SER A 301 13.68 14.70 19.06
N THR A 302 14.61 14.67 18.09
CA THR A 302 15.20 15.89 17.51
C THR A 302 14.29 16.54 16.47
N TYR A 303 13.57 15.74 15.67
CA TYR A 303 12.83 16.23 14.49
C TYR A 303 11.30 16.07 14.59
N SER A 304 10.77 15.60 15.73
CA SER A 304 9.34 15.29 15.91
C SER A 304 8.42 16.48 15.73
N GLU A 305 8.85 17.71 16.04
CA GLU A 305 8.04 18.92 15.80
C GLU A 305 7.57 19.01 14.34
N LYS A 306 8.39 18.55 13.39
CA LYS A 306 8.03 18.51 11.96
C LYS A 306 6.89 17.53 11.66
N LEU A 307 6.73 16.46 12.43
CA LEU A 307 5.62 15.51 12.27
C LEU A 307 4.29 16.14 12.69
N PHE A 308 4.33 17.04 13.69
CA PHE A 308 3.14 17.68 14.26
C PHE A 308 2.78 19.00 13.56
N SER A 309 3.75 19.66 12.92
CA SER A 309 3.55 20.97 12.28
C SER A 309 3.08 20.91 10.83
N THR A 310 3.08 19.73 10.19
CA THR A 310 2.68 19.61 8.78
C THR A 310 1.17 19.48 8.65
N GLU A 311 0.57 20.43 7.94
CA GLU A 311 -0.73 20.20 7.28
C GLU A 311 -0.51 19.16 6.17
N ASP A 312 -1.38 18.14 6.10
CA ASP A 312 -1.27 17.15 5.04
C ASP A 312 -1.75 17.82 3.72
N PRO A 313 -0.87 18.04 2.72
CA PRO A 313 -1.23 18.76 1.49
C PRO A 313 -2.29 17.99 0.68
N VAL A 314 -2.51 16.71 1.00
CA VAL A 314 -3.54 15.86 0.43
C VAL A 314 -4.62 15.47 1.44
N GLU A 315 -4.68 16.07 2.64
CA GLU A 315 -5.74 15.80 3.64
C GLU A 315 -7.13 16.07 3.07
N HIS A 316 -7.20 17.04 2.16
CA HIS A 316 -8.40 17.43 1.44
C HIS A 316 -8.62 16.65 0.14
N GLN A 317 -7.63 15.88 -0.32
CA GLN A 317 -7.66 15.18 -1.60
C GLN A 317 -8.02 13.71 -1.37
N SER A 318 -9.26 13.35 -1.75
CA SER A 318 -9.83 11.98 -1.87
C SER A 318 -9.52 11.00 -0.71
N LYS A 319 -10.59 10.48 -0.08
CA LYS A 319 -10.47 9.40 0.93
C LYS A 319 -9.77 8.14 0.43
N ASN A 320 -9.69 7.95 -0.89
CA ASN A 320 -9.07 6.79 -1.54
C ASN A 320 -7.64 7.09 -2.04
N PHE A 321 -7.27 8.37 -2.15
CA PHE A 321 -5.94 8.76 -2.60
C PHE A 321 -5.03 8.95 -1.39
N VAL A 322 -4.25 7.92 -1.08
CA VAL A 322 -3.33 7.93 0.06
C VAL A 322 -1.93 8.28 -0.44
N TYR A 323 -1.66 9.57 -0.66
CA TYR A 323 -0.27 10.02 -0.69
C TYR A 323 0.28 10.06 0.75
N GLU A 324 0.67 8.88 1.22
CA GLU A 324 1.71 8.55 2.21
C GLU A 324 1.79 9.27 3.57
N ARG A 325 0.91 10.19 3.95
CA ARG A 325 0.65 10.40 5.38
C ARG A 325 -0.29 9.29 5.87
N ASP A 326 0.21 8.07 5.76
CA ASP A 326 -0.38 6.91 6.38
C ASP A 326 -0.15 7.07 7.89
N THR A 327 -1.01 7.88 8.51
CA THR A 327 -0.96 8.19 9.93
C THR A 327 -1.01 6.91 10.76
N ASN A 328 -1.51 5.80 10.21
CA ASN A 328 -1.44 4.50 10.83
C ASN A 328 -0.01 3.95 10.88
N PHE A 329 0.69 3.95 9.74
CA PHE A 329 2.10 3.57 9.67
C PHE A 329 2.99 4.44 10.58
N ALA A 330 2.76 5.75 10.56
CA ALA A 330 3.49 6.69 11.42
C ALA A 330 3.17 6.44 12.90
N ALA A 331 1.88 6.29 13.25
CA ALA A 331 1.46 6.01 14.63
C ALA A 331 2.07 4.71 15.16
N GLN A 332 2.07 3.64 14.38
CA GLN A 332 2.71 2.38 14.77
C GLN A 332 4.22 2.52 14.94
N THR A 333 4.87 3.32 14.10
CA THR A 333 6.31 3.63 14.24
C THR A 333 6.59 4.35 15.55
N VAL A 334 5.79 5.36 15.88
CA VAL A 334 5.88 6.11 17.16
C VAL A 334 5.60 5.21 18.35
N GLU A 335 4.58 4.36 18.26
CA GLU A 335 4.22 3.39 19.30
C GLU A 335 5.33 2.37 19.54
N MET A 336 5.95 1.85 18.49
CA MET A 336 7.13 0.99 18.60
C MET A 336 8.26 1.69 19.34
N MET A 337 8.55 2.96 19.06
CA MET A 337 9.59 3.72 19.79
C MET A 337 9.19 4.00 21.24
N HIS A 338 7.93 4.36 21.49
CA HIS A 338 7.38 4.60 22.84
C HIS A 338 7.56 3.39 23.76
N LEU A 339 7.44 2.17 23.22
CA LEU A 339 7.69 0.93 23.97
C LEU A 339 9.15 0.73 24.42
N PHE A 340 10.10 1.51 23.88
CA PHE A 340 11.49 1.54 24.31
C PHE A 340 11.85 2.83 25.06
N ASP A 341 11.10 3.91 24.86
CA ASP A 341 11.23 5.18 25.58
C ASP A 341 9.86 5.85 25.79
N GLU A 342 9.31 5.71 27.00
CA GLU A 342 7.99 6.21 27.36
C GLU A 342 7.86 7.74 27.30
N ARG A 343 8.97 8.47 27.18
CA ARG A 343 8.97 9.94 27.01
C ARG A 343 8.45 10.36 25.64
N ILE A 344 8.46 9.47 24.65
CA ILE A 344 7.92 9.73 23.32
C ILE A 344 6.38 9.74 23.40
N PRO A 345 5.70 10.84 23.07
CA PRO A 345 4.24 10.88 23.10
C PRO A 345 3.68 9.99 21.97
N LEU A 346 2.61 9.25 22.28
CA LEU A 346 1.89 8.46 21.29
C LEU A 346 1.26 9.38 20.23
N LEU A 347 1.26 8.91 18.99
CA LEU A 347 0.59 9.56 17.87
C LEU A 347 -0.71 8.80 17.56
N GLU A 348 -1.82 9.53 17.45
CA GLU A 348 -3.11 8.94 17.08
C GLU A 348 -3.11 8.50 15.61
N SER A 349 -3.51 7.25 15.36
CA SER A 349 -3.76 6.77 14.01
C SER A 349 -5.05 7.36 13.45
N LYS A 350 -4.99 8.00 12.28
CA LYS A 350 -6.14 8.63 11.62
C LYS A 350 -6.61 7.90 10.36
N ARG A 351 -5.89 6.87 9.91
CA ARG A 351 -6.16 6.15 8.65
C ARG A 351 -6.13 4.63 8.88
N GLN A 352 -6.67 3.88 7.92
CA GLN A 352 -6.59 2.41 7.90
C GLN A 352 -5.35 1.97 7.11
N PRO A 353 -4.82 0.76 7.35
CA PRO A 353 -3.71 0.22 6.57
C PRO A 353 -4.00 0.25 5.07
N HIS A 354 -3.00 0.65 4.29
CA HIS A 354 -3.11 0.63 2.84
C HIS A 354 -2.89 -0.78 2.28
N TRP A 355 -3.49 -1.11 1.13
CA TRP A 355 -3.33 -2.44 0.52
C TRP A 355 -1.88 -2.79 0.19
N LYS A 356 -1.02 -1.77 0.02
CA LYS A 356 0.42 -1.91 -0.24
C LYS A 356 1.25 -2.22 1.01
N THR A 357 0.70 -2.03 2.22
CA THR A 357 1.42 -2.19 3.50
C THR A 357 0.67 -3.05 4.51
N GLN A 358 -0.47 -3.63 4.14
CA GLN A 358 -1.35 -4.37 5.04
C GLN A 358 -0.60 -5.37 5.93
N HIS A 359 0.21 -6.25 5.35
CA HIS A 359 0.94 -7.26 6.12
C HIS A 359 2.23 -6.71 6.74
N TYR A 360 2.86 -5.72 6.11
CA TYR A 360 4.00 -5.01 6.69
C TYR A 360 3.64 -4.33 8.02
N GLU A 361 2.48 -3.65 8.06
CA GLU A 361 1.91 -3.05 9.27
C GLU A 361 1.39 -4.12 10.24
N GLU A 362 0.81 -5.22 9.74
CA GLU A 362 0.42 -6.35 10.60
C GLU A 362 1.62 -6.87 11.41
N ILE A 363 2.80 -6.99 10.80
CA ILE A 363 4.03 -7.36 11.52
C ILE A 363 4.33 -6.36 12.66
N GLN A 364 4.23 -5.05 12.40
CA GLN A 364 4.49 -4.04 13.43
C GLN A 364 3.51 -4.14 14.59
N GLN A 365 2.22 -4.34 14.31
CA GLN A 365 1.20 -4.54 15.33
C GLN A 365 1.49 -5.75 16.21
N TRP A 366 1.94 -6.86 15.61
CA TRP A 366 2.32 -8.05 16.38
C TRP A 366 3.64 -7.89 17.14
N LEU A 367 4.58 -7.09 16.66
CA LEU A 367 5.79 -6.71 17.42
C LEU A 367 5.43 -5.83 18.63
N ILE A 368 4.54 -4.86 18.45
CA ILE A 368 3.98 -4.03 19.53
C ILE A 368 3.28 -4.94 20.57
N ALA A 369 2.43 -5.85 20.11
CA ALA A 369 1.75 -6.81 20.99
C ALA A 369 2.75 -7.67 21.75
N LEU A 370 3.77 -8.23 21.07
CA LEU A 370 4.82 -9.04 21.69
C LEU A 370 5.53 -8.30 22.83
N LYS A 371 5.86 -7.02 22.59
CA LYS A 371 6.58 -6.18 23.57
C LYS A 371 5.71 -5.80 24.77
N ARG A 372 4.40 -5.62 24.55
CA ARG A 372 3.42 -5.34 25.60
C ARG A 372 3.05 -6.55 26.44
N THR A 373 3.01 -7.74 25.85
CA THR A 373 2.62 -8.95 26.58
C THR A 373 3.66 -9.30 27.63
N GLU A 374 3.22 -9.32 28.90
CA GLU A 374 4.01 -9.68 30.09
C GLU A 374 4.85 -10.95 29.90
N LYS A 375 6.10 -10.93 30.39
CA LYS A 375 7.05 -12.03 30.19
C LYS A 375 6.57 -13.37 30.74
N GLN A 376 5.68 -13.38 31.74
CA GLN A 376 5.11 -14.58 32.35
C GLN A 376 4.02 -15.25 31.49
N LYS A 377 3.43 -14.53 30.51
CA LYS A 377 2.38 -15.06 29.63
C LYS A 377 2.98 -15.87 28.47
N PHE A 378 3.65 -16.96 28.81
CA PHE A 378 4.44 -17.76 27.87
C PHE A 378 3.63 -18.28 26.66
N SER A 379 2.40 -18.74 26.87
CA SER A 379 1.55 -19.27 25.80
C SER A 379 1.14 -18.18 24.81
N GLU A 380 0.74 -17.01 25.29
CA GLU A 380 0.36 -15.86 24.48
C GLU A 380 1.55 -15.35 23.67
N ARG A 381 2.70 -15.15 24.32
CA ARG A 381 3.94 -14.73 23.66
C ARG A 381 4.39 -15.72 22.60
N ARG A 382 4.26 -17.03 22.88
CA ARG A 382 4.56 -18.08 21.91
C ARG A 382 3.66 -17.98 20.68
N ALA A 383 2.35 -17.82 20.86
CA ALA A 383 1.40 -17.66 19.76
C ALA A 383 1.72 -16.42 18.89
N ILE A 384 2.05 -15.29 19.51
CA ILE A 384 2.46 -14.07 18.79
C ILE A 384 3.72 -14.33 17.95
N LYS A 385 4.75 -14.97 18.53
CA LYS A 385 5.98 -15.30 17.80
C LYS A 385 5.72 -16.24 16.64
N GLU A 386 4.92 -17.28 16.83
CA GLU A 386 4.54 -18.23 15.78
C GLU A 386 3.82 -17.52 14.61
N HIS A 387 2.94 -16.55 14.91
CA HIS A 387 2.29 -15.72 13.90
C HIS A 387 3.28 -14.81 13.17
N LEU A 388 4.17 -14.13 13.89
CA LEU A 388 5.24 -13.30 13.29
C LEU A 388 6.14 -14.12 12.37
N TYR A 389 6.56 -15.31 12.78
CA TYR A 389 7.33 -16.22 11.90
C TYR A 389 6.56 -16.62 10.65
N SER A 390 5.26 -16.89 10.80
CA SER A 390 4.37 -17.21 9.66
C SER A 390 4.29 -16.04 8.67
N LEU A 391 4.11 -14.81 9.16
CA LEU A 391 4.11 -13.59 8.34
C LEU A 391 5.47 -13.35 7.69
N GLY A 392 6.57 -13.45 8.44
CA GLY A 392 7.93 -13.31 7.90
C GLY A 392 8.20 -14.28 6.76
N LYS A 393 7.79 -15.56 6.92
CA LYS A 393 7.89 -16.56 5.86
C LYS A 393 7.00 -16.23 4.66
N LYS A 394 5.75 -15.82 4.90
CA LYS A 394 4.80 -15.43 3.83
C LYS A 394 5.35 -14.28 2.98
N LEU A 395 5.94 -13.27 3.61
CA LEU A 395 6.45 -12.07 2.94
C LEU A 395 7.90 -12.19 2.46
N ASN A 396 8.57 -13.31 2.77
CA ASN A 396 10.01 -13.49 2.57
C ASN A 396 10.85 -12.43 3.30
N TYR A 397 10.43 -12.02 4.51
CA TYR A 397 11.19 -11.10 5.35
C TYR A 397 12.01 -11.87 6.37
N GLY A 398 13.30 -12.02 6.10
CA GLY A 398 14.22 -12.70 6.99
C GLY A 398 14.58 -11.94 8.25
N ILE A 399 14.47 -10.60 8.20
CA ILE A 399 14.76 -9.75 9.36
C ILE A 399 13.76 -9.94 10.51
N VAL A 400 12.58 -10.54 10.28
CA VAL A 400 11.53 -10.70 11.30
C VAL A 400 12.01 -11.48 12.52
N GLU A 401 12.89 -12.46 12.34
CA GLU A 401 13.49 -13.20 13.46
C GLU A 401 14.26 -12.27 14.40
N SER A 402 15.13 -11.42 13.85
CA SER A 402 15.88 -10.44 14.63
C SER A 402 14.99 -9.41 15.33
N LEU A 403 13.86 -9.04 14.70
CA LEU A 403 12.87 -8.15 15.33
C LEU A 403 12.14 -8.84 16.49
N ILE A 404 11.79 -10.12 16.34
CA ILE A 404 11.19 -10.90 17.43
C ILE A 404 12.12 -10.90 18.65
N GLU A 405 13.42 -11.11 18.45
CA GLU A 405 14.40 -11.08 19.54
C GLU A 405 14.44 -9.71 20.24
N ARG A 406 14.42 -8.63 19.47
CA ARG A 406 14.48 -7.25 20.00
C ARG A 406 13.20 -6.83 20.74
N PHE A 407 12.03 -7.30 20.30
CA PHE A 407 10.73 -6.98 20.89
C PHE A 407 10.28 -7.99 21.96
N SER A 408 11.01 -9.10 22.14
CA SER A 408 10.80 -10.05 23.25
C SER A 408 11.30 -9.49 24.59
#